data_AF-A0A1S9P7R6-F1
#
_entry.id   AF-A0A1S9P7R6-F1
#
_cell.length_a   1.000
_cell.length_b   1.000
_cell.length_c   1.000
_cell.angle_alpha   90.00
_cell.angle_beta   90.00
_cell.angle_gamma   90.00
#
_symmetry.space_group_name_H-M   'P 1'
#
loop_
_entity.id
_entity.type
_entity.pdbx_description
1 polymer ?
#
loop_
_entity_poly.entity_id
_entity_poly.type
_entity_poly.pdbx_seq_one_letter_code
_entity_poly.pdbx_strand_id
1 'polypeptide(L)'
;MKKLSYIVLAFLLITTACKKSDPALPDNQLAFSASTQGISSTDASIDIVLSLGRATDVTIPVTIAVTSTGVTYGTEFTTAPAATAGTISATIPAGASSTTIKLTKTAGIFLQGNESATFEVKTAGSPVVIGATSKLVLSFSSITSTGSELTLNGGEGGSAAINSVYVDLSANAQTSVKRTSWDLGFYSGADFRVILNNTSAASVVAVNKNDINAVSAADITITDLQLGFGAGNFNIFDDVTGDLTKTAIPVVSATDADNKVYVINRVGGSGTTAAAADLEKIRVLRTATGYTLQYAKLNETTFKTLTINKDAAYNYSFVSFDTGAIAVEPAKDRWDFTWGYSIYFTGTTPYAFSDLVFNNYLGGVQIAEVLTSTVAYDAYAEANIATTTFAAGRNTIGSNWRATTGTVGVKTDRFYVIKDAAGNVYKLKFVSFTTQDGGTRGYPKIAYALVKKGA
;
A
#
# COMPACT_ATOMS: atom_id res chain seq x y z
N MET A 1 -48.36 64.86 35.61
CA MET A 1 -47.03 64.94 36.24
C MET A 1 -46.66 63.58 36.84
N LYS A 2 -45.75 62.85 36.18
CA LYS A 2 -44.64 62.05 36.75
C LYS A 2 -44.15 61.09 35.67
N LYS A 3 -42.95 61.39 35.16
CA LYS A 3 -42.19 60.64 34.16
C LYS A 3 -41.70 59.34 34.82
N LEU A 4 -41.79 58.20 34.13
CA LEU A 4 -41.06 57.00 34.50
C LEU A 4 -40.21 56.58 33.30
N SER A 5 -38.94 56.98 33.33
CA SER A 5 -37.92 56.61 32.36
C SER A 5 -37.44 55.19 32.65
N TYR A 6 -37.60 54.27 31.70
CA TYR A 6 -37.00 52.94 31.76
C TYR A 6 -35.53 53.04 31.28
N ILE A 7 -34.60 52.88 32.20
CA ILE A 7 -33.18 52.66 31.90
C ILE A 7 -33.01 51.18 31.60
N VAL A 8 -32.75 50.85 30.32
CA VAL A 8 -32.29 49.51 29.90
C VAL A 8 -30.78 49.46 30.15
N LEU A 9 -30.37 48.77 31.20
CA LEU A 9 -28.97 48.48 31.49
C LEU A 9 -28.57 47.21 30.74
N ALA A 10 -27.93 47.36 29.58
CA ALA A 10 -27.34 46.25 28.83
C ALA A 10 -26.07 45.76 29.57
N PHE A 11 -26.18 44.62 30.25
CA PHE A 11 -25.03 43.91 30.83
C PHE A 11 -24.27 43.21 29.71
N LEU A 12 -23.16 43.81 29.26
CA LEU A 12 -22.20 43.17 28.36
C LEU A 12 -21.34 42.19 29.21
N LEU A 13 -21.77 40.94 29.27
CA LEU A 13 -20.97 39.84 29.85
C LEU A 13 -19.82 39.51 28.89
N ILE A 14 -18.68 40.17 29.09
CA ILE A 14 -17.42 39.77 28.46
C ILE A 14 -16.98 38.49 29.19
N THR A 15 -17.35 37.33 28.66
CA THR A 15 -16.77 36.07 29.09
C THR A 15 -15.34 36.02 28.55
N THR A 16 -14.38 36.32 29.41
CA THR A 16 -12.99 35.95 29.18
C THR A 16 -12.93 34.43 29.21
N ALA A 17 -13.05 33.82 28.03
CA ALA A 17 -12.74 32.42 27.84
C ALA A 17 -11.28 32.22 28.23
N CYS A 18 -11.05 31.73 29.44
CA CYS A 18 -9.78 31.16 29.82
C CYS A 18 -9.50 30.03 28.84
N LYS A 19 -8.63 30.26 27.86
CA LYS A 19 -8.00 29.20 27.09
C LYS A 19 -7.28 28.34 28.12
N LYS A 20 -7.88 27.21 28.52
CA LYS A 20 -7.09 26.13 29.09
C LYS A 20 -6.05 25.83 28.02
N SER A 21 -4.79 26.12 28.30
CA SER A 21 -3.67 25.74 27.46
C SER A 21 -3.78 24.24 27.27
N ASP A 22 -4.05 23.82 26.03
CA ASP A 22 -4.05 22.40 25.70
C ASP A 22 -2.70 21.81 26.12
N PRO A 23 -2.70 20.61 26.73
CA PRO A 23 -1.46 19.99 27.15
C PRO A 23 -0.51 19.89 25.95
N ALA A 24 0.78 20.15 26.19
CA ALA A 24 1.79 20.06 25.15
C ALA A 24 1.73 18.67 24.50
N LEU A 25 1.70 18.63 23.17
CA LEU A 25 1.77 17.38 22.43
C LEU A 25 3.10 16.67 22.75
N PRO A 26 3.13 15.34 22.79
CA PRO A 26 4.37 14.60 22.96
C PRO A 26 5.38 14.96 21.85
N ASP A 27 6.66 14.71 22.11
CA ASP A 27 7.72 14.98 21.13
C ASP A 27 7.44 14.33 19.78
N ASN A 28 7.70 15.06 18.69
CA ASN A 28 7.62 14.48 17.35
C ASN A 28 8.96 13.79 17.05
N GLN A 29 8.99 12.47 17.11
CA GLN A 29 10.22 11.71 16.93
C GLN A 29 10.46 11.34 15.47
N LEU A 30 11.68 11.58 14.98
CA LEU A 30 12.19 11.10 13.70
C LEU A 30 12.91 9.76 13.89
N ALA A 31 12.49 8.73 13.17
CA ALA A 31 13.08 7.39 13.27
C ALA A 31 13.09 6.67 11.92
N PHE A 32 14.05 5.76 11.72
CA PHE A 32 13.95 4.78 10.65
C PHE A 32 12.77 3.83 10.91
N SER A 33 12.16 3.35 9.83
CA SER A 33 11.06 2.37 9.93
C SER A 33 11.51 1.02 10.49
N ALA A 34 12.79 0.66 10.38
CA ALA A 34 13.41 -0.54 10.93
C ALA A 34 14.85 -0.25 11.38
N SER A 35 15.41 -1.07 12.27
CA SER A 35 16.82 -1.00 12.69
C SER A 35 17.76 -1.88 11.83
N THR A 36 17.19 -2.85 11.11
CA THR A 36 17.92 -3.70 10.15
C THR A 36 17.06 -3.92 8.91
N GLN A 37 17.71 -4.07 7.74
CA GLN A 37 17.08 -4.45 6.48
C GLN A 37 18.02 -5.36 5.68
N GLY A 38 17.47 -6.17 4.78
CA GLY A 38 18.26 -6.96 3.82
C GLY A 38 17.84 -6.66 2.38
N ILE A 39 18.81 -6.53 1.48
CA ILE A 39 18.58 -6.50 0.04
C ILE A 39 19.21 -7.75 -0.57
N SER A 40 18.41 -8.58 -1.25
CA SER A 40 18.90 -9.82 -1.85
C SER A 40 19.91 -9.54 -2.95
N SER A 41 20.66 -10.55 -3.40
CA SER A 41 21.60 -10.41 -4.52
C SER A 41 20.89 -10.07 -5.84
N THR A 42 19.63 -10.47 -6.01
CA THR A 42 18.83 -10.26 -7.23
C THR A 42 18.09 -8.93 -7.27
N ASP A 43 17.78 -8.32 -6.13
CA ASP A 43 17.09 -7.02 -6.09
C ASP A 43 18.04 -5.90 -6.53
N ALA A 44 17.62 -4.98 -7.39
CA ALA A 44 18.49 -3.88 -7.83
C ALA A 44 18.54 -2.72 -6.83
N SER A 45 17.48 -2.52 -6.05
CA SER A 45 17.34 -1.39 -5.13
C SER A 45 16.42 -1.71 -3.96
N ILE A 46 16.57 -0.94 -2.87
CA ILE A 46 15.70 -1.00 -1.69
C ILE A 46 15.43 0.41 -1.15
N ASP A 47 14.24 0.60 -0.59
CA ASP A 47 13.82 1.86 0.03
C ASP A 47 14.10 1.86 1.54
N ILE A 48 14.79 2.90 1.99
CA ILE A 48 15.07 3.18 3.38
C ILE A 48 14.17 4.34 3.81
N VAL A 49 13.18 4.06 4.67
CA VAL A 49 12.16 5.04 5.08
C VAL A 49 12.49 5.62 6.45
N LEU A 50 12.50 6.96 6.54
CA LEU A 50 12.45 7.70 7.80
C LEU A 50 11.06 8.31 7.97
N SER A 51 10.53 8.24 9.19
CA SER A 51 9.20 8.74 9.53
C SER A 51 9.21 9.59 10.80
N LEU A 52 8.27 10.53 10.85
CA LEU A 52 7.88 11.32 12.00
C LEU A 52 6.65 10.67 12.66
N GLY A 53 6.48 10.89 13.97
CA GLY A 53 5.24 10.51 14.66
C GLY A 53 4.01 11.26 14.15
N ARG A 54 4.20 12.49 13.65
CA ARG A 54 3.17 13.33 13.02
C ARG A 54 3.78 14.24 11.95
N ALA A 55 2.98 14.69 10.99
CA ALA A 55 3.39 15.70 10.03
C ALA A 55 3.73 17.04 10.72
N THR A 56 4.64 17.81 10.13
CA THR A 56 4.98 19.17 10.55
C THR A 56 4.54 20.19 9.51
N ASP A 57 4.21 21.41 9.93
CA ASP A 57 3.88 22.54 9.05
C ASP A 57 5.11 23.23 8.45
N VAL A 58 6.31 22.85 8.92
CA VAL A 58 7.59 23.29 8.39
C VAL A 58 8.37 22.12 7.78
N THR A 59 9.26 22.45 6.85
CA THR A 59 10.19 21.51 6.24
C THR A 59 11.27 21.09 7.24
N ILE A 60 11.52 19.79 7.35
CA ILE A 60 12.52 19.21 8.26
C ILE A 60 13.75 18.76 7.46
N PRO A 61 14.88 19.48 7.52
CA PRO A 61 16.15 18.98 7.00
C PRO A 61 16.68 17.87 7.91
N VAL A 62 17.23 16.81 7.31
CA VAL A 62 17.81 15.66 8.00
C VAL A 62 19.18 15.36 7.40
N THR A 63 20.19 15.17 8.25
CA THR A 63 21.50 14.70 7.83
C THR A 63 21.70 13.26 8.29
N ILE A 64 21.97 12.36 7.35
CA ILE A 64 22.24 10.94 7.63
C ILE A 64 23.69 10.61 7.27
N ALA A 65 24.47 10.06 8.20
CA ALA A 65 25.78 9.52 7.89
C ALA A 65 25.67 8.12 7.27
N VAL A 66 26.51 7.84 6.27
CA VAL A 66 26.61 6.54 5.61
C VAL A 66 28.01 5.97 5.83
N THR A 67 28.08 4.79 6.43
CA THR A 67 29.31 3.98 6.51
C THR A 67 29.06 2.62 5.89
N SER A 68 30.10 1.98 5.35
CA SER A 68 29.97 0.69 4.67
C SER A 68 31.10 -0.26 5.04
N THR A 69 30.82 -1.56 4.98
CA THR A 69 31.76 -2.65 5.23
C THR A 69 31.67 -3.63 4.06
N GLY A 70 32.79 -3.90 3.40
CA GLY A 70 32.88 -4.85 2.27
C GLY A 70 32.27 -4.36 0.95
N VAL A 71 31.66 -3.17 0.92
CA VAL A 71 31.20 -2.45 -0.27
C VAL A 71 31.63 -0.99 -0.18
N THR A 72 31.76 -0.32 -1.33
CA THR A 72 32.17 1.08 -1.44
C THR A 72 31.04 1.92 -2.05
N TYR A 73 30.67 3.00 -1.36
CA TYR A 73 29.71 3.98 -1.89
C TYR A 73 30.26 4.61 -3.19
N GLY A 74 29.41 4.75 -4.20
CA GLY A 74 29.74 5.28 -5.52
C GLY A 74 30.32 4.23 -6.48
N THR A 75 30.76 3.07 -5.99
CA THR A 75 31.28 1.97 -6.81
C THR A 75 30.31 0.80 -6.82
N GLU A 76 30.07 0.15 -5.67
CA GLU A 76 29.16 -1.00 -5.58
C GLU A 76 27.70 -0.60 -5.30
N PHE A 77 27.48 0.59 -4.74
CA PHE A 77 26.13 1.11 -4.52
C PHE A 77 26.08 2.63 -4.47
N THR A 78 24.90 3.19 -4.72
CA THR A 78 24.61 4.62 -4.60
C THR A 78 23.29 4.82 -3.85
N THR A 79 23.00 6.07 -3.47
CA THR A 79 21.72 6.45 -2.88
C THR A 79 21.10 7.63 -3.61
N ALA A 80 19.78 7.77 -3.52
CA ALA A 80 19.04 8.96 -3.88
C ALA A 80 18.22 9.43 -2.65
N PRO A 81 18.49 10.62 -2.08
CA PRO A 81 19.54 11.57 -2.47
C PRO A 81 20.97 11.02 -2.34
N ALA A 82 21.89 11.54 -3.15
CA ALA A 82 23.28 11.09 -3.17
C ALA A 82 24.02 11.57 -1.91
N ALA A 83 24.89 10.71 -1.37
CA ALA A 83 25.75 11.04 -0.26
C ALA A 83 26.94 11.88 -0.77
N THR A 84 27.20 13.00 -0.11
CA THR A 84 28.39 13.84 -0.32
C THR A 84 29.21 13.83 0.95
N ALA A 85 30.51 13.56 0.83
CA ALA A 85 31.42 13.44 1.98
C ALA A 85 30.90 12.47 3.08
N GLY A 86 30.31 11.35 2.68
CA GLY A 86 29.77 10.33 3.60
C GLY A 86 28.44 10.70 4.26
N THR A 87 27.77 11.77 3.81
CA THR A 87 26.48 12.22 4.38
C THR A 87 25.42 12.42 3.32
N ILE A 88 24.21 11.96 3.59
CA ILE A 88 23.00 12.21 2.80
C ILE A 88 22.25 13.38 3.44
N SER A 89 21.94 14.38 2.63
CA SER A 89 21.01 15.45 3.00
C SER A 89 19.62 15.09 2.48
N ALA A 90 18.74 14.71 3.39
CA ALA A 90 17.34 14.40 3.09
C ALA A 90 16.44 15.49 3.67
N THR A 91 15.21 15.56 3.16
CA THR A 91 14.21 16.53 3.61
C THR A 91 12.87 15.83 3.75
N ILE A 92 12.17 16.12 4.86
CA ILE A 92 10.74 15.85 5.01
C ILE A 92 10.02 17.17 4.71
N PRO A 93 9.29 17.29 3.59
CA PRO A 93 8.58 18.52 3.25
C PRO A 93 7.54 18.93 4.30
N ALA A 94 7.24 20.23 4.39
CA ALA A 94 6.08 20.70 5.13
C ALA A 94 4.79 19.96 4.69
N GLY A 95 4.01 19.50 5.66
CA GLY A 95 2.82 18.69 5.48
C GLY A 95 3.09 17.18 5.34
N ALA A 96 4.35 16.76 5.19
CA ALA A 96 4.72 15.35 5.16
C ALA A 96 5.21 14.86 6.53
N SER A 97 5.12 13.55 6.74
CA SER A 97 5.59 12.85 7.92
C SER A 97 6.60 11.75 7.60
N SER A 98 7.07 11.64 6.36
CA SER A 98 8.15 10.71 6.00
C SER A 98 8.98 11.19 4.82
N THR A 99 10.14 10.58 4.66
CA THR A 99 11.00 10.69 3.47
C THR A 99 11.68 9.36 3.20
N THR A 100 12.04 9.12 1.94
CA THR A 100 12.64 7.87 1.48
C THR A 100 14.02 8.12 0.90
N ILE A 101 14.98 7.30 1.30
CA ILE A 101 16.30 7.19 0.69
C ILE A 101 16.30 5.91 -0.12
N LYS A 102 16.44 6.01 -1.44
CA LYS A 102 16.55 4.82 -2.30
C LYS A 102 18.00 4.40 -2.41
N LEU A 103 18.35 3.21 -1.97
CA LEU A 103 19.66 2.60 -2.24
C LEU A 103 19.59 1.78 -3.52
N THR A 104 20.56 1.95 -4.40
CA THR A 104 20.67 1.20 -5.66
C THR A 104 22.03 0.52 -5.74
N LYS A 105 22.03 -0.80 -5.97
CA LYS A 105 23.27 -1.56 -6.22
C LYS A 105 23.73 -1.34 -7.66
N THR A 106 25.03 -1.30 -7.85
CA THR A 106 25.62 -1.39 -9.18
C THR A 106 25.39 -2.80 -9.73
N ALA A 107 25.03 -2.90 -11.01
CA ALA A 107 24.80 -4.20 -11.65
C ALA A 107 26.11 -5.01 -11.77
N GLY A 108 26.03 -6.33 -11.57
CA GLY A 108 27.17 -7.24 -11.76
C GLY A 108 28.23 -7.21 -10.65
N ILE A 109 27.95 -6.58 -9.51
CA ILE A 109 28.87 -6.62 -8.36
C ILE A 109 28.97 -8.02 -7.76
N PHE A 110 30.16 -8.35 -7.25
CA PHE A 110 30.40 -9.57 -6.50
C PHE A 110 30.23 -9.29 -5.00
N LEU A 111 29.42 -10.11 -4.32
CA LEU A 111 29.12 -10.01 -2.90
C LEU A 111 29.37 -11.36 -2.22
N GLN A 112 30.06 -11.35 -1.09
CA GLN A 112 30.42 -12.52 -0.28
C GLN A 112 29.38 -12.83 0.81
N GLY A 113 28.40 -11.95 1.00
CA GLY A 113 27.27 -12.14 1.92
C GLY A 113 27.47 -11.57 3.32
N ASN A 114 28.59 -10.88 3.58
CA ASN A 114 28.86 -10.20 4.84
C ASN A 114 28.90 -8.67 4.69
N GLU A 115 28.64 -8.16 3.50
CA GLU A 115 28.66 -6.73 3.19
C GLU A 115 27.46 -6.00 3.79
N SER A 116 27.71 -4.78 4.26
CA SER A 116 26.66 -3.93 4.86
C SER A 116 26.89 -2.44 4.65
N ALA A 117 25.81 -1.68 4.71
CA ALA A 117 25.81 -0.23 4.82
C ALA A 117 25.02 0.18 6.06
N THR A 118 25.57 1.10 6.84
CA THR A 118 24.95 1.67 8.04
C THR A 118 24.53 3.10 7.75
N PHE A 119 23.29 3.42 8.11
CA PHE A 119 22.70 4.75 8.02
C PHE A 119 22.40 5.24 9.44
N GLU A 120 22.89 6.42 9.80
CA GLU A 120 22.71 6.98 11.14
C GLU A 120 22.27 8.44 11.06
N VAL A 121 21.14 8.78 11.67
CA VAL A 121 20.65 10.15 11.75
C VAL A 121 21.59 10.96 12.63
N LYS A 122 22.28 11.95 12.04
CA LYS A 122 23.18 12.86 12.76
C LYS A 122 22.48 14.12 13.24
N THR A 123 21.61 14.69 12.41
CA THR A 123 20.83 15.88 12.75
C THR A 123 19.43 15.79 12.18
N ALA A 124 18.48 16.41 12.88
CA ALA A 124 17.12 16.64 12.44
C ALA A 124 16.75 18.09 12.76
N GLY A 125 16.13 18.79 11.81
CA GLY A 125 15.67 20.16 12.01
C GLY A 125 14.53 20.28 13.03
N SER A 126 14.38 21.44 13.63
CA SER A 126 13.23 21.76 14.51
C SER A 126 11.91 21.71 13.73
N PRO A 127 10.77 21.29 14.34
CA PRO A 127 10.56 21.01 15.76
C PRO A 127 10.62 19.53 16.14
N VAL A 128 11.31 18.69 15.36
CA VAL A 128 11.37 17.24 15.62
C VAL A 128 12.60 16.89 16.46
N VAL A 129 12.53 15.76 17.17
CA VAL A 129 13.65 15.18 17.91
C VAL A 129 14.05 13.84 17.30
N ILE A 130 15.30 13.42 17.46
CA ILE A 130 15.76 12.11 17.00
C ILE A 130 15.17 11.03 17.92
N GLY A 131 14.44 10.08 17.34
CA GLY A 131 13.83 8.96 18.04
C GLY A 131 14.80 7.81 18.34
N ALA A 132 14.30 6.77 18.98
CA ALA A 132 15.12 5.63 19.42
C ALA A 132 15.76 4.84 18.26
N THR A 133 15.03 4.66 17.14
CA THR A 133 15.56 3.99 15.95
C THR A 133 16.28 5.00 15.05
N SER A 134 17.38 5.56 15.55
CA SER A 134 18.21 6.55 14.85
C SER A 134 19.27 5.95 13.93
N LYS A 135 19.36 4.61 13.90
CA LYS A 135 20.33 3.85 13.11
C LYS A 135 19.67 2.67 12.39
N LEU A 136 20.01 2.48 11.12
CA LEU A 136 19.65 1.33 10.31
C LEU A 136 20.93 0.64 9.80
N VAL A 137 20.98 -0.70 9.89
CA VAL A 137 22.00 -1.52 9.22
C VAL A 137 21.36 -2.29 8.07
N LEU A 138 21.77 -2.00 6.83
CA LEU A 138 21.37 -2.71 5.63
C LEU A 138 22.41 -3.78 5.29
N SER A 139 22.01 -5.04 5.18
CA SER A 139 22.83 -6.12 4.63
C SER A 139 22.63 -6.24 3.13
N PHE A 140 23.73 -6.43 2.37
CA PHE A 140 23.69 -6.73 0.93
C PHE A 140 23.48 -8.23 0.67
N SER A 141 22.69 -8.87 1.53
CA SER A 141 22.25 -10.24 1.40
C SER A 141 20.80 -10.35 1.84
N SER A 142 20.11 -11.39 1.40
CA SER A 142 18.81 -11.74 1.98
C SER A 142 19.00 -12.05 3.45
N ILE A 143 18.21 -11.40 4.30
CA ILE A 143 18.11 -11.76 5.72
C ILE A 143 16.88 -12.64 5.93
N THR A 144 16.83 -13.30 7.07
CA THR A 144 15.57 -13.77 7.65
C THR A 144 15.41 -13.00 8.94
N SER A 145 14.61 -11.94 8.91
CA SER A 145 14.35 -11.12 10.09
C SER A 145 13.87 -12.02 11.23
N THR A 146 14.41 -11.79 12.43
CA THR A 146 13.93 -12.43 13.66
C THR A 146 12.72 -11.69 14.25
N GLY A 147 12.37 -10.52 13.69
CA GLY A 147 11.31 -9.65 14.18
C GLY A 147 11.72 -8.18 14.18
N SER A 148 10.72 -7.30 14.02
CA SER A 148 10.88 -5.85 14.11
C SER A 148 9.53 -5.20 14.48
N GLU A 149 9.58 -3.92 14.81
CA GLU A 149 8.45 -3.04 14.62
C GLU A 149 8.59 -2.34 13.26
N LEU A 150 7.47 -2.14 12.56
CA LEU A 150 7.42 -1.35 11.33
C LEU A 150 6.26 -0.36 11.42
N THR A 151 6.50 0.87 10.96
CA THR A 151 5.43 1.85 10.68
C THR A 151 5.19 1.85 9.19
N LEU A 152 3.99 1.45 8.74
CA LEU A 152 3.67 1.38 7.32
C LEU A 152 3.49 2.79 6.74
N ASN A 153 3.96 3.05 5.53
CA ASN A 153 3.94 4.38 4.92
C ASN A 153 2.81 4.53 3.88
N GLY A 154 1.60 4.82 4.35
CA GLY A 154 0.44 5.09 3.50
C GLY A 154 0.42 6.46 2.82
N GLY A 155 1.36 7.35 3.15
CA GLY A 155 1.36 8.74 2.72
C GLY A 155 0.29 9.62 3.41
N GLU A 156 0.30 10.92 3.08
CA GLU A 156 -0.52 11.97 3.70
C GLU A 156 -2.00 11.96 3.26
N GLY A 157 -2.64 10.80 3.31
CA GLY A 157 -4.05 10.62 2.95
C GLY A 157 -4.96 10.28 4.13
N GLY A 158 -4.40 10.04 5.31
CA GLY A 158 -5.16 9.51 6.44
C GLY A 158 -5.92 8.25 6.05
N SER A 159 -7.25 8.31 6.13
CA SER A 159 -8.14 7.22 5.72
C SER A 159 -8.07 6.89 4.23
N ALA A 160 -7.68 7.83 3.38
CA ALA A 160 -7.64 7.62 1.95
C ALA A 160 -6.43 6.79 1.48
N ALA A 161 -5.42 6.57 2.35
CA ALA A 161 -4.16 5.87 2.09
C ALA A 161 -3.64 6.13 0.67
N ILE A 162 -2.85 7.18 0.46
CA ILE A 162 -2.35 7.56 -0.86
C ILE A 162 -1.56 6.42 -1.51
N ASN A 163 -0.89 5.62 -0.69
CA ASN A 163 -0.12 4.47 -1.12
C ASN A 163 -0.75 3.15 -0.68
N SER A 164 -0.62 2.13 -1.54
CA SER A 164 -0.64 0.73 -1.13
C SER A 164 0.76 0.36 -0.63
N VAL A 165 0.83 -0.26 0.55
CA VAL A 165 2.08 -0.58 1.24
C VAL A 165 2.28 -2.08 1.25
N TYR A 166 3.20 -2.57 0.43
CA TYR A 166 3.61 -3.97 0.38
C TYR A 166 4.67 -4.22 1.44
N VAL A 167 4.51 -5.26 2.26
CA VAL A 167 5.39 -5.55 3.40
C VAL A 167 6.06 -6.89 3.20
N ASP A 168 7.39 -6.94 3.38
CA ASP A 168 8.20 -8.15 3.43
C ASP A 168 8.77 -8.29 4.84
N LEU A 169 8.20 -9.23 5.61
CA LEU A 169 8.60 -9.50 6.98
C LEU A 169 9.99 -10.13 7.03
N SER A 170 10.32 -10.98 6.05
CA SER A 170 11.61 -11.65 6.01
C SER A 170 12.76 -10.66 5.83
N ALA A 171 12.54 -9.59 5.07
CA ALA A 171 13.55 -8.57 4.77
C ALA A 171 13.51 -7.33 5.68
N ASN A 172 12.58 -7.23 6.65
CA ASN A 172 12.27 -5.99 7.38
C ASN A 172 11.96 -4.79 6.44
N ALA A 173 11.32 -5.06 5.30
CA ALA A 173 11.15 -4.10 4.24
C ALA A 173 9.69 -3.77 3.97
N GLN A 174 9.46 -2.59 3.40
CA GLN A 174 8.18 -2.21 2.82
C GLN A 174 8.41 -1.46 1.51
N THR A 175 7.44 -1.53 0.61
CA THR A 175 7.41 -0.74 -0.63
C THR A 175 6.07 -0.04 -0.72
N SER A 176 6.10 1.30 -0.75
CA SER A 176 4.90 2.13 -0.88
C SER A 176 4.72 2.55 -2.34
N VAL A 177 3.57 2.21 -2.93
CA VAL A 177 3.21 2.59 -4.30
C VAL A 177 1.94 3.40 -4.30
N LYS A 178 1.94 4.56 -4.97
CA LYS A 178 0.76 5.40 -5.14
C LYS A 178 -0.37 4.56 -5.72
N ARG A 179 -1.44 4.37 -4.95
CA ARG A 179 -2.47 3.37 -5.27
C ARG A 179 -3.17 3.66 -6.61
N THR A 180 -3.24 4.93 -7.00
CA THR A 180 -3.84 5.39 -8.27
C THR A 180 -2.86 5.49 -9.43
N SER A 181 -1.65 4.92 -9.34
CA SER A 181 -0.64 5.01 -10.41
C SER A 181 -0.87 4.04 -11.58
N TRP A 182 -1.75 3.06 -11.43
CA TRP A 182 -2.01 2.00 -12.41
C TRP A 182 -3.50 1.83 -12.65
N ASP A 183 -3.86 1.21 -13.76
CA ASP A 183 -5.26 1.03 -14.18
C ASP A 183 -5.62 -0.46 -14.34
N LEU A 184 -4.69 -1.25 -14.91
CA LEU A 184 -4.88 -2.67 -15.19
C LEU A 184 -3.68 -3.49 -14.72
N GLY A 185 -3.94 -4.67 -14.14
CA GLY A 185 -2.96 -5.71 -13.87
C GLY A 185 -3.19 -6.92 -14.78
N PHE A 186 -2.15 -7.37 -15.47
CA PHE A 186 -2.19 -8.52 -16.38
C PHE A 186 -1.55 -9.74 -15.72
N TYR A 187 -2.33 -10.79 -15.48
CA TYR A 187 -1.88 -11.94 -14.70
C TYR A 187 -0.72 -12.68 -15.38
N SER A 188 0.35 -12.92 -14.62
CA SER A 188 1.57 -13.59 -15.10
C SER A 188 1.51 -15.12 -15.03
N GLY A 189 0.50 -15.70 -14.38
CA GLY A 189 0.34 -17.15 -14.30
C GLY A 189 -0.14 -17.80 -15.60
N ALA A 190 -0.66 -19.03 -15.51
CA ALA A 190 -1.04 -19.81 -16.69
C ALA A 190 -2.23 -19.20 -17.46
N ASP A 191 -3.23 -18.70 -16.73
CA ASP A 191 -4.44 -18.12 -17.33
C ASP A 191 -4.22 -16.71 -17.92
N PHE A 192 -5.14 -16.28 -18.78
CA PHE A 192 -5.14 -14.94 -19.37
C PHE A 192 -6.20 -14.06 -18.70
N ARG A 193 -5.89 -13.59 -17.49
CA ARG A 193 -6.79 -12.80 -16.65
C ARG A 193 -6.27 -11.37 -16.50
N VAL A 194 -7.20 -10.42 -16.45
CA VAL A 194 -6.91 -8.99 -16.26
C VAL A 194 -7.70 -8.52 -15.05
N ILE A 195 -7.02 -7.80 -14.16
CA ILE A 195 -7.63 -7.13 -13.01
C ILE A 195 -7.67 -5.62 -13.24
N LEU A 196 -8.72 -4.99 -12.75
CA LEU A 196 -8.88 -3.56 -12.58
C LEU A 196 -8.15 -3.09 -11.33
N ASN A 197 -7.88 -1.78 -11.29
CA ASN A 197 -7.43 -1.15 -10.07
C ASN A 197 -8.54 -1.01 -9.02
N ASN A 198 -8.77 -2.07 -8.25
CA ASN A 198 -9.67 -2.04 -7.10
C ASN A 198 -9.27 -0.99 -6.04
N THR A 199 -8.00 -0.58 -5.99
CA THR A 199 -7.52 0.45 -5.06
C THR A 199 -7.91 1.86 -5.46
N SER A 200 -8.28 2.12 -6.73
CA SER A 200 -8.95 3.34 -7.17
C SER A 200 -10.48 3.18 -7.24
N ALA A 201 -11.00 2.02 -6.82
CA ALA A 201 -12.39 1.61 -7.03
C ALA A 201 -12.80 1.75 -8.51
N ALA A 202 -11.94 1.31 -9.41
CA ALA A 202 -12.23 1.25 -10.83
C ALA A 202 -13.42 0.31 -11.10
N SER A 203 -14.19 0.62 -12.15
CA SER A 203 -15.31 -0.20 -12.58
C SER A 203 -15.32 -0.37 -14.10
N VAL A 204 -16.03 -1.39 -14.58
CA VAL A 204 -16.06 -1.78 -15.98
C VAL A 204 -17.44 -2.21 -16.44
N VAL A 205 -17.77 -1.92 -17.70
CA VAL A 205 -18.91 -2.51 -18.42
C VAL A 205 -18.44 -3.12 -19.73
N ALA A 206 -19.04 -4.24 -20.11
CA ALA A 206 -18.78 -4.88 -21.40
C ALA A 206 -19.72 -4.32 -22.46
N VAL A 207 -19.19 -4.04 -23.65
CA VAL A 207 -20.00 -3.69 -24.83
C VAL A 207 -20.11 -4.91 -25.73
N ASN A 208 -21.28 -5.14 -26.34
CA ASN A 208 -21.46 -6.25 -27.28
C ASN A 208 -20.85 -5.95 -28.66
N LYS A 209 -19.59 -5.53 -28.67
CA LYS A 209 -18.77 -5.21 -29.84
C LYS A 209 -17.34 -5.69 -29.56
N ASN A 210 -16.62 -6.09 -30.60
CA ASN A 210 -15.21 -6.49 -30.53
C ASN A 210 -14.31 -5.53 -31.34
N ASP A 211 -14.88 -4.58 -32.08
CA ASP A 211 -14.15 -3.48 -32.69
C ASP A 211 -14.17 -2.25 -31.76
N ILE A 212 -12.98 -1.85 -31.28
CA ILE A 212 -12.81 -0.70 -30.38
C ILE A 212 -13.20 0.62 -31.05
N ASN A 213 -13.04 0.76 -32.36
CA ASN A 213 -13.41 1.98 -33.08
C ASN A 213 -14.92 2.13 -33.24
N ALA A 214 -15.66 1.02 -33.15
CA ALA A 214 -17.11 1.01 -33.20
C ALA A 214 -17.77 1.35 -31.86
N VAL A 215 -17.01 1.49 -30.77
CA VAL A 215 -17.53 1.81 -29.42
C VAL A 215 -17.44 3.30 -29.11
N SER A 216 -18.54 3.86 -28.61
CA SER A 216 -18.65 5.25 -28.16
C SER A 216 -19.55 5.39 -26.93
N ALA A 217 -19.73 6.61 -26.43
CA ALA A 217 -20.65 6.89 -25.33
C ALA A 217 -22.12 6.52 -25.62
N ALA A 218 -22.51 6.38 -26.88
CA ALA A 218 -23.87 5.95 -27.24
C ALA A 218 -24.13 4.46 -26.97
N ASP A 219 -23.07 3.67 -26.72
CA ASP A 219 -23.16 2.22 -26.55
C ASP A 219 -23.27 1.78 -25.08
N ILE A 220 -23.21 2.72 -24.14
CA ILE A 220 -23.25 2.43 -22.71
C ILE A 220 -24.18 3.39 -21.98
N THR A 221 -24.68 2.94 -20.84
CA THR A 221 -25.25 3.83 -19.82
C THR A 221 -24.14 4.17 -18.83
N ILE A 222 -23.68 5.42 -18.80
CA ILE A 222 -22.54 5.84 -17.96
C ILE A 222 -22.78 5.57 -16.46
N THR A 223 -24.03 5.64 -15.99
CA THR A 223 -24.38 5.35 -14.60
C THR A 223 -24.20 3.89 -14.21
N ASP A 224 -24.11 2.95 -15.17
CA ASP A 224 -23.87 1.53 -14.88
C ASP A 224 -22.44 1.29 -14.34
N LEU A 225 -21.53 2.26 -14.53
CA LEU A 225 -20.18 2.27 -13.97
C LEU A 225 -20.11 2.87 -12.56
N GLN A 226 -21.22 3.36 -11.99
CA GLN A 226 -21.23 3.97 -10.67
C GLN A 226 -20.86 2.94 -9.60
N LEU A 227 -19.86 3.26 -8.76
CA LEU A 227 -19.37 2.34 -7.74
C LEU A 227 -19.03 3.06 -6.43
N GLY A 228 -19.39 2.46 -5.30
CA GLY A 228 -19.07 2.94 -3.95
C GLY A 228 -20.23 3.66 -3.26
N PHE A 229 -20.05 3.95 -1.95
CA PHE A 229 -21.11 4.43 -1.04
C PHE A 229 -22.45 3.70 -1.17
N GLY A 230 -22.40 2.39 -1.40
CA GLY A 230 -23.60 1.58 -1.54
C GLY A 230 -24.18 1.50 -2.96
N ALA A 231 -23.62 2.22 -3.92
CA ALA A 231 -23.97 2.14 -5.33
C ALA A 231 -23.11 1.12 -6.09
N GLY A 232 -23.65 0.65 -7.22
CA GLY A 232 -23.03 -0.36 -8.07
C GLY A 232 -23.41 -1.79 -7.69
N ASN A 233 -22.81 -2.76 -8.39
CA ASN A 233 -23.00 -4.19 -8.14
C ASN A 233 -21.65 -4.93 -8.24
N PHE A 234 -21.59 -6.19 -7.84
CA PHE A 234 -20.34 -6.95 -7.81
C PHE A 234 -19.82 -7.43 -9.17
N ASN A 235 -20.56 -7.21 -10.27
CA ASN A 235 -20.13 -7.66 -11.60
C ASN A 235 -19.30 -6.61 -12.35
N ILE A 236 -19.21 -5.38 -11.82
CA ILE A 236 -18.50 -4.27 -12.48
C ILE A 236 -17.11 -4.02 -11.90
N PHE A 237 -16.65 -4.79 -10.93
CA PHE A 237 -15.30 -4.75 -10.38
C PHE A 237 -14.84 -6.15 -9.97
N ASP A 238 -13.54 -6.34 -9.76
CA ASP A 238 -13.03 -7.69 -9.51
C ASP A 238 -13.35 -8.19 -8.11
N ASP A 239 -13.57 -9.51 -8.02
CA ASP A 239 -13.78 -10.19 -6.75
C ASP A 239 -12.69 -9.87 -5.72
N VAL A 240 -13.14 -9.38 -4.57
CA VAL A 240 -12.25 -8.83 -3.54
C VAL A 240 -11.54 -9.91 -2.73
N THR A 241 -12.02 -11.15 -2.83
CA THR A 241 -11.41 -12.33 -2.21
C THR A 241 -10.26 -12.90 -3.06
N GLY A 242 -10.06 -12.37 -4.27
CA GLY A 242 -8.98 -12.75 -5.17
C GLY A 242 -9.32 -13.95 -6.06
N ASP A 243 -10.59 -14.29 -6.23
CA ASP A 243 -10.98 -15.36 -7.15
C ASP A 243 -10.80 -14.90 -8.61
N LEU A 244 -9.69 -15.30 -9.24
CA LEU A 244 -9.37 -14.97 -10.62
C LEU A 244 -10.44 -15.43 -11.62
N THR A 245 -11.33 -16.37 -11.26
CA THR A 245 -12.43 -16.77 -12.12
C THR A 245 -13.55 -15.74 -12.18
N LYS A 246 -13.61 -14.84 -11.20
CA LYS A 246 -14.62 -13.79 -11.00
C LYS A 246 -14.05 -12.38 -11.23
N THR A 247 -13.08 -12.25 -12.13
CA THR A 247 -12.68 -10.95 -12.66
C THR A 247 -13.82 -10.33 -13.47
N ALA A 248 -14.02 -9.01 -13.37
CA ALA A 248 -15.09 -8.31 -14.08
C ALA A 248 -14.88 -8.31 -15.60
N ILE A 249 -13.62 -8.41 -16.02
CA ILE A 249 -13.24 -8.80 -17.37
C ILE A 249 -13.01 -10.32 -17.35
N PRO A 250 -13.83 -11.14 -18.04
CA PRO A 250 -13.62 -12.58 -18.15
C PRO A 250 -12.24 -12.95 -18.70
N VAL A 251 -11.89 -14.23 -18.63
CA VAL A 251 -10.68 -14.76 -19.29
C VAL A 251 -10.61 -14.29 -20.74
N VAL A 252 -9.48 -13.70 -21.14
CA VAL A 252 -9.25 -13.26 -22.51
C VAL A 252 -9.29 -14.51 -23.38
N SER A 253 -10.11 -14.58 -24.42
CA SER A 253 -10.22 -15.73 -25.33
C SER A 253 -8.95 -15.89 -26.19
N ALA A 254 -8.66 -17.13 -26.59
CA ALA A 254 -7.64 -17.41 -27.61
C ALA A 254 -8.11 -17.02 -29.03
N THR A 255 -9.42 -16.86 -29.23
CA THR A 255 -10.02 -16.38 -30.47
C THR A 255 -10.24 -14.87 -30.36
N ASP A 256 -9.55 -14.09 -31.19
CA ASP A 256 -9.63 -12.63 -31.12
C ASP A 256 -11.06 -12.10 -31.24
N ALA A 257 -11.87 -12.68 -32.13
CA ALA A 257 -13.25 -12.26 -32.36
C ALA A 257 -14.16 -12.37 -31.12
N ASP A 258 -13.80 -13.24 -30.16
CA ASP A 258 -14.57 -13.43 -28.93
C ASP A 258 -14.20 -12.40 -27.84
N ASN A 259 -13.10 -11.66 -28.02
CA ASN A 259 -12.65 -10.65 -27.08
C ASN A 259 -13.40 -9.33 -27.30
N LYS A 260 -14.36 -9.06 -26.39
CA LYS A 260 -15.18 -7.85 -26.38
C LYS A 260 -14.40 -6.59 -26.02
N VAL A 261 -14.98 -5.45 -26.38
CA VAL A 261 -14.55 -4.13 -25.92
C VAL A 261 -15.23 -3.84 -24.58
N TYR A 262 -14.47 -3.25 -23.66
CA TYR A 262 -14.91 -2.84 -22.34
C TYR A 262 -14.75 -1.34 -22.19
N VAL A 263 -15.64 -0.71 -21.42
CA VAL A 263 -15.48 0.70 -21.01
C VAL A 263 -15.20 0.74 -19.52
N ILE A 264 -14.15 1.47 -19.14
CA ILE A 264 -13.61 1.55 -17.79
C ILE A 264 -13.81 2.96 -17.25
N ASN A 265 -14.37 3.03 -16.04
CA ASN A 265 -14.24 4.20 -15.17
C ASN A 265 -13.04 3.97 -14.23
N ARG A 266 -12.00 4.77 -14.40
CA ARG A 266 -10.70 4.59 -13.72
C ARG A 266 -10.77 4.84 -12.21
N VAL A 267 -11.70 5.71 -11.78
CA VAL A 267 -11.83 6.15 -10.39
C VAL A 267 -13.30 6.12 -9.97
N GLY A 268 -13.57 5.46 -8.85
CA GLY A 268 -14.90 5.40 -8.24
C GLY A 268 -14.82 5.56 -6.73
N GLY A 269 -15.68 4.84 -6.01
CA GLY A 269 -15.69 4.80 -4.54
C GLY A 269 -16.59 5.86 -3.89
N SER A 270 -16.81 6.98 -4.57
CA SER A 270 -17.74 8.05 -4.16
C SER A 270 -19.18 7.85 -4.62
N GLY A 271 -19.51 6.70 -5.23
CA GLY A 271 -20.82 6.48 -5.83
C GLY A 271 -21.09 7.45 -6.98
N THR A 272 -20.06 7.76 -7.77
CA THR A 272 -20.17 8.61 -8.98
C THR A 272 -19.38 7.99 -10.11
N THR A 273 -19.72 8.36 -11.35
CA THR A 273 -18.94 8.01 -12.55
C THR A 273 -18.25 9.26 -13.08
N ALA A 274 -17.07 9.10 -13.69
CA ALA A 274 -16.43 10.18 -14.44
C ALA A 274 -17.25 10.61 -15.67
N ALA A 275 -16.94 11.80 -16.20
CA ALA A 275 -17.54 12.26 -17.45
C ALA A 275 -17.12 11.35 -18.62
N ALA A 276 -17.93 11.28 -19.68
CA ALA A 276 -17.66 10.44 -20.85
C ALA A 276 -16.26 10.67 -21.47
N ALA A 277 -15.76 11.90 -21.42
CA ALA A 277 -14.44 12.27 -21.94
C ALA A 277 -13.28 11.67 -21.14
N ASP A 278 -13.52 11.27 -19.90
CA ASP A 278 -12.51 10.71 -18.99
C ASP A 278 -12.57 9.18 -18.92
N LEU A 279 -13.60 8.56 -19.49
CA LEU A 279 -13.72 7.11 -19.61
C LEU A 279 -12.77 6.55 -20.68
N GLU A 280 -12.28 5.35 -20.44
CA GLU A 280 -11.38 4.62 -21.34
C GLU A 280 -12.13 3.43 -21.94
N LYS A 281 -11.97 3.18 -23.23
CA LYS A 281 -12.38 1.93 -23.87
C LYS A 281 -11.16 1.07 -24.09
N ILE A 282 -11.29 -0.24 -23.85
CA ILE A 282 -10.20 -1.19 -24.02
C ILE A 282 -10.65 -2.45 -24.76
N ARG A 283 -9.72 -3.10 -25.42
CA ARG A 283 -9.82 -4.50 -25.86
C ARG A 283 -8.52 -5.21 -25.53
N VAL A 284 -8.62 -6.41 -25.00
CA VAL A 284 -7.45 -7.23 -24.64
C VAL A 284 -7.43 -8.47 -25.52
N LEU A 285 -6.26 -8.76 -26.09
CA LEU A 285 -5.99 -9.93 -26.92
C LEU A 285 -4.83 -10.73 -26.31
N ARG A 286 -4.70 -12.00 -26.70
CA ARG A 286 -3.55 -12.82 -26.30
C ARG A 286 -2.41 -12.66 -27.29
N THR A 287 -1.19 -12.83 -26.80
CA THR A 287 0.01 -13.07 -27.59
C THR A 287 0.65 -14.39 -27.14
N ALA A 288 1.70 -14.83 -27.84
CA ALA A 288 2.45 -16.02 -27.44
C ALA A 288 3.06 -15.89 -26.03
N THR A 289 3.43 -14.68 -25.63
CA THR A 289 4.15 -14.39 -24.37
C THR A 289 3.32 -13.61 -23.36
N GLY A 290 2.06 -13.28 -23.65
CA GLY A 290 1.21 -12.49 -22.78
C GLY A 290 0.02 -11.86 -23.50
N TYR A 291 -0.06 -10.53 -23.50
CA TYR A 291 -1.25 -9.80 -23.91
C TYR A 291 -0.93 -8.67 -24.89
N THR A 292 -1.93 -8.30 -25.68
CA THR A 292 -1.99 -7.02 -26.38
C THR A 292 -3.15 -6.23 -25.80
N LEU A 293 -2.88 -5.02 -25.31
CA LEU A 293 -3.90 -4.06 -24.89
C LEU A 293 -4.10 -3.02 -26.00
N GLN A 294 -5.32 -2.92 -26.50
CA GLN A 294 -5.79 -1.78 -27.28
C GLN A 294 -6.58 -0.86 -26.36
N TYR A 295 -6.32 0.44 -26.38
CA TYR A 295 -7.01 1.39 -25.50
C TYR A 295 -7.09 2.80 -26.09
N ALA A 296 -8.15 3.52 -25.75
CA ALA A 296 -8.40 4.90 -26.17
C ALA A 296 -9.41 5.57 -25.24
N LYS A 297 -9.51 6.92 -25.29
CA LYS A 297 -10.67 7.58 -24.69
C LYS A 297 -11.96 7.10 -25.36
N LEU A 298 -13.06 7.06 -24.60
CA LEU A 298 -14.32 6.45 -25.04
C LEU A 298 -14.79 6.89 -26.43
N ASN A 299 -14.67 8.19 -26.74
CA ASN A 299 -15.13 8.76 -28.01
C ASN A 299 -14.01 8.97 -29.05
N GLU A 300 -12.78 8.55 -28.78
CA GLU A 300 -11.70 8.62 -29.78
C GLU A 300 -11.90 7.59 -30.91
N THR A 301 -11.54 7.99 -32.13
CA THR A 301 -11.67 7.16 -33.35
C THR A 301 -10.40 6.39 -33.69
N THR A 302 -9.35 6.56 -32.88
CA THR A 302 -8.07 5.87 -32.99
C THR A 302 -7.67 5.36 -31.62
N PHE A 303 -6.92 4.26 -31.56
CA PHE A 303 -6.47 3.67 -30.30
C PHE A 303 -4.96 3.45 -30.25
N LYS A 304 -4.43 3.39 -29.03
CA LYS A 304 -3.06 3.00 -28.72
C LYS A 304 -3.01 1.48 -28.54
N THR A 305 -1.84 0.90 -28.82
CA THR A 305 -1.57 -0.53 -28.60
C THR A 305 -0.35 -0.69 -27.71
N LEU A 306 -0.43 -1.58 -26.72
CA LEU A 306 0.68 -1.98 -25.86
C LEU A 306 0.82 -3.51 -25.88
N THR A 307 2.04 -4.01 -25.99
CA THR A 307 2.34 -5.43 -25.78
C THR A 307 2.81 -5.62 -24.34
N ILE A 308 2.19 -6.55 -23.62
CA ILE A 308 2.48 -6.85 -22.22
C ILE A 308 2.94 -8.30 -22.13
N ASN A 309 4.23 -8.50 -21.84
CA ASN A 309 4.75 -9.83 -21.57
C ASN A 309 4.42 -10.25 -20.15
N LYS A 310 4.12 -11.55 -19.97
CA LYS A 310 4.06 -12.17 -18.64
C LYS A 310 5.48 -12.26 -18.08
N ASP A 311 5.60 -11.99 -16.78
CA ASP A 311 6.85 -12.15 -16.05
C ASP A 311 6.62 -13.08 -14.86
N ALA A 312 7.29 -14.24 -14.87
CA ALA A 312 7.12 -15.28 -13.86
C ALA A 312 7.59 -14.85 -12.45
N ALA A 313 8.42 -13.81 -12.34
CA ALA A 313 8.85 -13.26 -11.05
C ALA A 313 7.75 -12.46 -10.34
N TYR A 314 6.73 -12.01 -11.06
CA TYR A 314 5.65 -11.17 -10.54
C TYR A 314 4.30 -11.89 -10.60
N ASN A 315 3.34 -11.46 -9.79
CA ASN A 315 1.96 -11.93 -9.91
C ASN A 315 1.28 -11.32 -11.15
N TYR A 316 1.56 -10.04 -11.42
CA TYR A 316 0.99 -9.28 -12.53
C TYR A 316 2.03 -8.35 -13.15
N SER A 317 1.87 -8.10 -14.46
CA SER A 317 2.46 -6.97 -15.16
C SER A 317 1.44 -5.82 -15.17
N PHE A 318 1.81 -4.62 -14.69
CA PHE A 318 0.86 -3.51 -14.53
C PHE A 318 0.97 -2.46 -15.63
N VAL A 319 -0.15 -1.82 -15.94
CA VAL A 319 -0.26 -0.76 -16.95
C VAL A 319 -1.02 0.43 -16.38
N SER A 320 -0.54 1.63 -16.69
CA SER A 320 -1.28 2.88 -16.65
C SER A 320 -1.66 3.29 -18.08
N PHE A 321 -2.87 3.81 -18.28
CA PHE A 321 -3.26 4.38 -19.57
C PHE A 321 -2.44 5.63 -19.94
N ASP A 322 -1.88 6.31 -18.95
CA ASP A 322 -1.13 7.55 -19.15
C ASP A 322 0.35 7.26 -19.46
N THR A 323 0.96 6.30 -18.74
CA THR A 323 2.41 6.06 -18.82
C THR A 323 2.81 4.70 -19.40
N GLY A 324 1.86 3.81 -19.71
CA GLY A 324 2.14 2.46 -20.19
C GLY A 324 2.56 1.52 -19.06
N ALA A 325 3.53 0.64 -19.32
CA ALA A 325 4.01 -0.33 -18.32
C ALA A 325 4.58 0.38 -17.08
N ILE A 326 4.22 -0.09 -15.88
CA ILE A 326 4.61 0.51 -14.62
C ILE A 326 4.86 -0.55 -13.55
N ALA A 327 5.82 -0.32 -12.65
CA ALA A 327 6.06 -1.20 -11.50
C ALA A 327 5.07 -0.87 -10.36
N VAL A 328 4.44 -1.90 -9.78
CA VAL A 328 3.45 -1.74 -8.69
C VAL A 328 3.73 -2.74 -7.57
N GLU A 329 3.40 -4.01 -7.77
CA GLU A 329 3.78 -5.04 -6.79
C GLU A 329 5.28 -5.32 -6.88
N PRO A 330 5.98 -5.51 -5.75
CA PRO A 330 7.30 -6.14 -5.76
C PRO A 330 7.25 -7.54 -6.39
N ALA A 331 8.41 -8.15 -6.64
CA ALA A 331 8.47 -9.55 -7.04
C ALA A 331 7.67 -10.41 -6.03
N LYS A 332 6.98 -11.45 -6.51
CA LYS A 332 5.96 -12.15 -5.72
C LYS A 332 6.52 -12.91 -4.52
N ASP A 333 7.84 -13.05 -4.41
CA ASP A 333 8.57 -13.60 -3.27
C ASP A 333 9.14 -12.52 -2.33
N ARG A 334 8.86 -11.23 -2.58
CA ARG A 334 9.36 -10.05 -1.85
C ARG A 334 8.25 -9.26 -1.15
N TRP A 335 7.14 -9.90 -0.83
CA TRP A 335 6.10 -9.33 0.02
C TRP A 335 5.12 -10.41 0.52
N ASP A 336 4.63 -10.20 1.74
CA ASP A 336 3.71 -11.09 2.45
C ASP A 336 2.27 -10.60 2.37
N PHE A 337 2.09 -9.29 2.57
CA PHE A 337 0.79 -8.64 2.52
C PHE A 337 0.91 -7.20 2.05
N THR A 338 -0.21 -6.63 1.64
CA THR A 338 -0.37 -5.22 1.32
C THR A 338 -1.39 -4.57 2.24
N TRP A 339 -1.11 -3.36 2.71
CA TRP A 339 -2.06 -2.53 3.45
C TRP A 339 -2.44 -1.31 2.61
N GLY A 340 -3.71 -0.89 2.64
CA GLY A 340 -4.12 0.34 1.97
C GLY A 340 -5.64 0.53 1.85
N TYR A 341 -6.05 1.13 0.74
CA TYR A 341 -7.45 1.42 0.41
C TYR A 341 -7.91 0.56 -0.78
N SER A 342 -9.15 0.08 -0.75
CA SER A 342 -9.72 -0.68 -1.86
C SER A 342 -11.25 -0.68 -1.83
N ILE A 343 -11.87 -0.87 -3.00
CA ILE A 343 -13.24 -1.38 -3.04
C ILE A 343 -13.30 -2.75 -2.33
N TYR A 344 -14.36 -2.94 -1.55
CA TYR A 344 -14.68 -4.11 -0.74
C TYR A 344 -16.21 -4.20 -0.60
N PHE A 345 -16.72 -4.71 0.51
CA PHE A 345 -18.15 -4.78 0.78
C PHE A 345 -18.51 -4.52 2.24
N THR A 346 -19.75 -4.05 2.43
CA THR A 346 -20.45 -4.07 3.72
C THR A 346 -21.77 -4.83 3.52
N GLY A 347 -21.97 -5.92 4.24
CA GLY A 347 -23.08 -6.84 3.99
C GLY A 347 -23.09 -7.30 2.52
N THR A 348 -24.15 -6.98 1.80
CA THR A 348 -24.34 -7.34 0.38
C THR A 348 -24.09 -6.17 -0.57
N THR A 349 -23.34 -5.14 -0.15
CA THR A 349 -23.20 -3.91 -0.93
C THR A 349 -21.73 -3.51 -1.14
N PRO A 350 -21.34 -3.12 -2.37
CA PRO A 350 -20.00 -2.58 -2.63
C PRO A 350 -19.71 -1.33 -1.80
N TYR A 351 -18.52 -1.26 -1.23
CA TYR A 351 -18.12 -0.13 -0.41
C TYR A 351 -16.61 0.05 -0.45
N ALA A 352 -16.15 1.29 -0.53
CA ALA A 352 -14.74 1.60 -0.61
C ALA A 352 -14.16 1.79 0.80
N PHE A 353 -13.28 0.89 1.19
CA PHE A 353 -12.77 0.75 2.55
C PHE A 353 -11.35 1.28 2.65
N SER A 354 -11.12 2.02 3.74
CA SER A 354 -9.79 2.36 4.23
C SER A 354 -9.17 1.18 4.98
N ASP A 355 -7.86 1.26 5.17
CA ASP A 355 -7.07 0.46 6.11
C ASP A 355 -7.31 -1.07 6.00
N LEU A 356 -7.43 -1.57 4.77
CA LEU A 356 -7.56 -2.99 4.45
C LEU A 356 -6.20 -3.65 4.36
N VAL A 357 -6.14 -4.93 4.74
CA VAL A 357 -4.94 -5.77 4.60
C VAL A 357 -5.26 -6.96 3.70
N PHE A 358 -4.50 -7.09 2.62
CA PHE A 358 -4.62 -8.20 1.68
C PHE A 358 -3.34 -9.03 1.65
N ASN A 359 -3.50 -10.35 1.70
CA ASN A 359 -2.45 -11.34 1.64
C ASN A 359 -1.90 -11.53 0.21
N ASN A 360 -0.61 -11.81 0.06
CA ASN A 360 0.00 -12.27 -1.20
C ASN A 360 -0.35 -13.74 -1.49
N TYR A 361 -1.64 -14.01 -1.67
CA TYR A 361 -2.17 -15.36 -1.86
C TYR A 361 -1.65 -16.04 -3.14
N LEU A 362 -1.36 -15.27 -4.19
CA LEU A 362 -0.77 -15.79 -5.44
C LEU A 362 0.73 -16.10 -5.31
N GLY A 363 1.43 -15.43 -4.40
CA GLY A 363 2.79 -15.76 -3.99
C GLY A 363 2.87 -16.98 -3.07
N GLY A 364 1.74 -17.54 -2.64
CA GLY A 364 1.69 -18.73 -1.78
C GLY A 364 1.69 -18.43 -0.28
N VAL A 365 1.55 -17.15 0.11
CA VAL A 365 1.50 -16.75 1.52
C VAL A 365 0.19 -17.22 2.14
N GLN A 366 0.25 -17.73 3.37
CA GLN A 366 -0.92 -18.21 4.11
C GLN A 366 -0.98 -17.54 5.48
N ILE A 367 -2.19 -17.20 5.94
CA ILE A 367 -2.38 -16.45 7.19
C ILE A 367 -3.40 -17.16 8.09
N ALA A 368 -3.20 -17.10 9.40
CA ALA A 368 -4.19 -17.46 10.41
C ALA A 368 -4.46 -16.27 11.33
N GLU A 369 -5.72 -16.06 11.71
CA GLU A 369 -6.09 -15.20 12.84
C GLU A 369 -6.07 -16.06 14.13
N VAL A 370 -5.42 -15.56 15.18
CA VAL A 370 -5.32 -16.25 16.47
C VAL A 370 -5.82 -15.32 17.57
N LEU A 371 -6.80 -15.77 18.34
CA LEU A 371 -7.30 -15.04 19.50
C LEU A 371 -6.36 -15.18 20.69
N THR A 372 -6.15 -14.09 21.43
CA THR A 372 -5.30 -14.07 22.62
C THR A 372 -5.86 -14.93 23.77
N SER A 373 -7.16 -15.21 23.75
CA SER A 373 -7.82 -16.16 24.64
C SER A 373 -7.44 -17.62 24.40
N THR A 374 -6.96 -17.95 23.19
CA THR A 374 -6.44 -19.29 22.86
C THR A 374 -4.98 -19.43 23.29
N VAL A 375 -4.17 -18.41 22.98
CA VAL A 375 -2.76 -18.31 23.37
C VAL A 375 -2.34 -16.85 23.29
N ALA A 376 -1.63 -16.35 24.30
CA ALA A 376 -1.12 -14.98 24.28
C ALA A 376 -0.07 -14.80 23.17
N TYR A 377 0.00 -13.60 22.56
CA TYR A 377 0.96 -13.29 21.49
C TYR A 377 2.40 -13.65 21.88
N ASP A 378 2.84 -13.28 23.08
CA ASP A 378 4.21 -13.54 23.54
C ASP A 378 4.46 -15.04 23.75
N ALA A 379 3.43 -15.80 24.14
CA ALA A 379 3.50 -17.24 24.37
C ALA A 379 3.39 -18.09 23.09
N TYR A 380 2.94 -17.54 21.96
CA TYR A 380 2.87 -18.28 20.70
C TYR A 380 4.27 -18.63 20.19
N ALA A 381 4.53 -19.93 20.01
CA ALA A 381 5.81 -20.52 19.64
C ALA A 381 5.65 -21.64 18.59
N GLU A 382 6.76 -22.24 18.14
CA GLU A 382 6.76 -23.22 17.04
C GLU A 382 5.81 -24.41 17.25
N ALA A 383 5.65 -24.89 18.50
CA ALA A 383 4.73 -25.97 18.83
C ALA A 383 3.25 -25.66 18.49
N ASN A 384 2.87 -24.38 18.50
CA ASN A 384 1.50 -23.95 18.17
C ASN A 384 1.20 -24.03 16.67
N ILE A 385 2.22 -24.07 15.81
CA ILE A 385 2.04 -24.08 14.34
C ILE A 385 1.28 -25.34 13.91
N ALA A 386 1.57 -26.49 14.54
CA ALA A 386 0.94 -27.76 14.20
C ALA A 386 -0.60 -27.75 14.38
N THR A 387 -1.13 -26.90 15.25
CA THR A 387 -2.56 -26.74 15.51
C THR A 387 -3.14 -25.46 14.91
N THR A 388 -2.35 -24.70 14.13
CA THR A 388 -2.78 -23.44 13.54
C THR A 388 -3.39 -23.68 12.16
N THR A 389 -4.64 -23.27 11.99
CA THR A 389 -5.36 -23.39 10.71
C THR A 389 -5.06 -22.20 9.82
N PHE A 390 -4.18 -22.39 8.84
CA PHE A 390 -3.85 -21.37 7.85
C PHE A 390 -4.89 -21.29 6.73
N ALA A 391 -5.19 -20.08 6.29
CA ALA A 391 -6.01 -19.78 5.13
C ALA A 391 -5.18 -19.09 4.04
N ALA A 392 -5.40 -19.50 2.79
CA ALA A 392 -4.75 -18.92 1.60
C ALA A 392 -5.62 -17.85 0.92
N GLY A 393 -6.62 -17.30 1.61
CA GLY A 393 -7.48 -16.25 1.07
C GLY A 393 -6.76 -14.90 0.95
N ARG A 394 -7.10 -14.09 -0.05
CA ARG A 394 -6.58 -12.73 -0.20
C ARG A 394 -6.97 -11.84 0.97
N ASN A 395 -8.18 -12.00 1.52
CA ASN A 395 -8.77 -11.13 2.53
C ASN A 395 -8.79 -11.73 3.95
N THR A 396 -7.93 -12.71 4.25
CA THR A 396 -7.89 -13.37 5.57
C THR A 396 -7.78 -12.37 6.73
N ILE A 397 -6.97 -11.32 6.59
CA ILE A 397 -6.93 -10.20 7.57
C ILE A 397 -8.04 -9.20 7.24
N GLY A 398 -8.07 -8.69 6.00
CA GLY A 398 -9.10 -7.77 5.53
C GLY A 398 -9.22 -6.53 6.43
N SER A 399 -10.41 -6.27 6.95
CA SER A 399 -10.69 -5.20 7.91
C SER A 399 -10.72 -5.66 9.37
N ASN A 400 -10.57 -6.96 9.65
CA ASN A 400 -10.87 -7.55 10.95
C ASN A 400 -9.91 -7.12 12.06
N TRP A 401 -8.69 -6.67 11.72
CA TRP A 401 -7.66 -6.22 12.65
C TRP A 401 -7.99 -4.94 13.41
N ARG A 402 -8.99 -4.17 12.98
CA ARG A 402 -9.35 -2.87 13.57
C ARG A 402 -10.84 -2.67 13.71
N ALA A 403 -11.21 -1.64 14.46
CA ALA A 403 -12.56 -1.10 14.51
C ALA A 403 -12.54 0.41 14.15
N THR A 404 -13.50 0.83 13.32
CA THR A 404 -13.73 2.24 12.95
C THR A 404 -15.01 2.81 13.57
N THR A 405 -15.77 1.99 14.28
CA THR A 405 -16.98 2.34 15.02
C THR A 405 -16.95 1.64 16.37
N GLY A 406 -17.75 2.12 17.34
CA GLY A 406 -17.69 1.62 18.72
C GLY A 406 -16.35 1.98 19.37
N THR A 407 -15.67 0.99 19.95
CA THR A 407 -14.30 1.18 20.47
C THR A 407 -13.32 1.24 19.30
N VAL A 408 -13.09 2.45 18.79
CA VAL A 408 -12.20 2.72 17.66
C VAL A 408 -10.74 2.43 18.04
N GLY A 409 -10.04 1.69 17.20
CA GLY A 409 -8.64 1.32 17.41
C GLY A 409 -8.31 -0.08 16.90
N VAL A 410 -7.04 -0.48 17.06
CA VAL A 410 -6.60 -1.87 16.87
C VAL A 410 -7.40 -2.80 17.79
N LYS A 411 -7.82 -3.95 17.26
CA LYS A 411 -8.39 -5.02 18.09
C LYS A 411 -7.27 -5.83 18.73
N THR A 412 -7.14 -5.73 20.05
CA THR A 412 -6.06 -6.35 20.84
C THR A 412 -6.39 -7.76 21.33
N ASP A 413 -7.59 -8.26 21.04
CA ASP A 413 -8.05 -9.63 21.34
C ASP A 413 -7.46 -10.68 20.37
N ARG A 414 -6.69 -10.25 19.36
CA ARG A 414 -6.17 -11.11 18.30
C ARG A 414 -4.79 -10.68 17.82
N PHE A 415 -4.12 -11.62 17.18
CA PHE A 415 -2.94 -11.40 16.36
C PHE A 415 -3.00 -12.35 15.15
N TYR A 416 -2.02 -12.25 14.26
CA TYR A 416 -1.97 -13.03 13.03
C TYR A 416 -0.70 -13.87 12.98
N VAL A 417 -0.80 -15.03 12.36
CA VAL A 417 0.35 -15.90 12.06
C VAL A 417 0.46 -15.98 10.55
N ILE A 418 1.61 -15.59 10.01
CA ILE A 418 1.86 -15.47 8.58
C ILE A 418 2.92 -16.48 8.21
N LYS A 419 2.59 -17.38 7.29
CA LYS A 419 3.53 -18.30 6.65
C LYS A 419 3.86 -17.75 5.27
N ASP A 420 5.10 -17.30 5.08
CA ASP A 420 5.55 -16.71 3.82
C ASP A 420 5.81 -17.77 2.73
N ALA A 421 6.13 -17.30 1.53
CA ALA A 421 6.41 -18.15 0.37
C ALA A 421 7.66 -19.03 0.54
N ALA A 422 8.60 -18.61 1.39
CA ALA A 422 9.81 -19.37 1.74
C ALA A 422 9.57 -20.35 2.90
N GLY A 423 8.36 -20.39 3.46
CA GLY A 423 7.99 -21.26 4.57
C GLY A 423 8.42 -20.76 5.95
N ASN A 424 8.94 -19.54 6.07
CA ASN A 424 9.09 -18.91 7.39
C ASN A 424 7.71 -18.66 7.98
N VAL A 425 7.62 -18.78 9.31
CA VAL A 425 6.40 -18.49 10.06
C VAL A 425 6.67 -17.34 11.01
N TYR A 426 5.91 -16.27 10.85
CA TYR A 426 5.94 -15.07 11.67
C TYR A 426 4.65 -14.94 12.48
N LYS A 427 4.75 -14.45 13.71
CA LYS A 427 3.60 -13.89 14.43
C LYS A 427 3.63 -12.38 14.27
N LEU A 428 2.48 -11.75 14.01
CA LEU A 428 2.32 -10.32 13.77
C LEU A 428 1.12 -9.79 14.55
N LYS A 429 1.29 -8.66 15.23
CA LYS A 429 0.20 -7.87 15.80
C LYS A 429 0.25 -6.44 15.28
N PHE A 430 -0.93 -5.85 15.10
CA PHE A 430 -1.06 -4.41 14.94
C PHE A 430 -0.89 -3.76 16.33
N VAL A 431 -0.27 -2.59 16.36
CA VAL A 431 0.05 -1.86 17.60
C VAL A 431 -0.84 -0.64 17.73
N SER A 432 -0.91 0.19 16.68
CA SER A 432 -1.75 1.38 16.62
C SER A 432 -1.96 1.79 15.16
N PHE A 433 -3.02 2.55 14.87
CA PHE A 433 -3.21 3.15 13.55
C PHE A 433 -3.96 4.48 13.57
N THR A 434 -4.41 4.97 14.73
CA THR A 434 -5.22 6.16 14.81
C THR A 434 -5.07 6.86 16.15
N THR A 435 -5.56 8.09 16.28
CA THR A 435 -5.31 8.87 17.50
C THR A 435 -5.92 8.23 18.75
N GLN A 436 -6.99 7.45 18.61
CA GLN A 436 -7.64 6.73 19.72
C GLN A 436 -6.78 5.59 20.31
N ASP A 437 -5.84 5.04 19.55
CA ASP A 437 -4.89 4.01 20.01
C ASP A 437 -3.44 4.52 20.02
N GLY A 438 -3.25 5.84 19.99
CA GLY A 438 -1.94 6.49 20.05
C GLY A 438 -1.13 6.42 18.75
N GLY A 439 -1.75 6.04 17.62
CA GLY A 439 -1.17 6.05 16.29
C GLY A 439 -1.58 7.24 15.42
N THR A 440 -1.15 7.20 14.16
CA THR A 440 -1.47 8.22 13.15
C THR A 440 -2.14 7.52 11.96
N ARG A 441 -3.33 7.98 11.57
CA ARG A 441 -4.08 7.38 10.46
C ARG A 441 -3.33 7.58 9.15
N GLY A 442 -3.25 6.52 8.34
CA GLY A 442 -2.33 6.48 7.19
C GLY A 442 -1.01 5.76 7.50
N TYR A 443 -0.68 5.60 8.79
CA TYR A 443 0.61 5.07 9.26
C TYR A 443 0.45 4.01 10.35
N PRO A 444 -0.22 2.87 10.07
CA PRO A 444 -0.36 1.81 11.07
C PRO A 444 1.00 1.27 11.49
N LYS A 445 1.15 1.03 12.79
CA LYS A 445 2.32 0.39 13.39
C LYS A 445 2.04 -1.09 13.59
N ILE A 446 2.98 -1.93 13.19
CA ILE A 446 2.97 -3.39 13.40
C ILE A 446 4.18 -3.81 14.21
N ALA A 447 4.04 -4.93 14.92
CA ALA A 447 5.13 -5.64 15.56
C ALA A 447 5.05 -7.11 15.18
N TYR A 448 6.18 -7.72 14.86
CA TYR A 448 6.24 -9.12 14.48
C TYR A 448 7.51 -9.79 14.95
N ALA A 449 7.47 -11.12 15.01
CA ALA A 449 8.62 -11.95 15.38
C ALA A 449 8.60 -13.26 14.60
N LEU A 450 9.80 -13.75 14.26
CA LEU A 450 9.98 -15.06 13.67
C LEU A 450 9.63 -16.13 14.71
N VAL A 451 8.74 -17.04 14.34
CA VAL A 451 8.37 -18.22 15.12
C VAL A 451 9.16 -19.43 14.66
N LYS A 452 9.31 -19.58 13.34
CA LYS A 452 10.03 -20.69 12.72
C LYS A 452 10.64 -20.23 11.40
N LYS A 453 11.92 -20.54 11.17
CA LYS A 453 12.58 -20.35 9.88
C LYS A 453 12.13 -21.44 8.89
N GLY A 454 11.91 -21.06 7.64
CA GLY A 454 11.68 -21.97 6.52
C GLY A 454 12.87 -22.90 6.29
N ALA A 455 12.62 -24.03 5.63
CA ALA A 455 13.63 -25.06 5.36
C ALA A 455 14.61 -24.64 4.28
#